data_AF-A0A2W5GRI9-F1
#
_entry.id   AF-A0A2W5GRI9-F1
#
_cell.length_a   1.000
_cell.length_b   1.000
_cell.length_c   1.000
_cell.angle_alpha   90.00
_cell.angle_beta   90.00
_cell.angle_gamma   90.00
#
_symmetry.space_group_name_H-M   'P 1'
#
loop_
_entity.id
_entity.type
_entity.pdbx_description
1 polymer ?
#
loop_
_entity_poly.entity_id
_entity_poly.type
_entity_poly.pdbx_seq_one_letter_code
_entity_poly.pdbx_strand_id
1 'polypeptide(L)' 'MTKTVLKPDWAVATLRLDPARFPQQVTYGKGNGATDVAVTLDERGAVLRKVLSSSGLPLSFALPARAFKGVAARAIDHG' A
#
# COMPACT_ATOMS: atom_id res chain seq x y z
N MET A 1 13.12 -13.39 -24.99
CA MET A 1 11.99 -12.58 -24.48
C MET A 1 12.53 -11.63 -23.43
N THR A 2 12.68 -10.35 -23.77
CA THR A 2 13.27 -9.35 -22.88
C THR A 2 12.20 -8.87 -21.90
N LYS A 3 12.34 -9.21 -20.61
CA LYS A 3 11.39 -8.81 -19.57
C LYS A 3 11.77 -7.41 -19.09
N THR A 4 11.29 -6.36 -19.75
CA THR A 4 11.43 -4.99 -19.25
C THR A 4 10.50 -4.85 -18.03
N VAL A 5 11.07 -5.00 -16.84
CA VAL A 5 10.39 -4.73 -15.58
C VAL A 5 10.46 -3.22 -15.35
N LEU A 6 9.34 -2.53 -15.58
CA LEU A 6 9.24 -1.10 -15.27
C LEU A 6 9.10 -0.93 -13.75
N LYS A 7 9.96 -0.09 -13.15
CA LYS A 7 9.86 0.27 -11.72
C LYS A 7 8.49 0.89 -11.47
N PRO A 8 7.69 0.35 -10.54
CA PRO A 8 6.37 0.91 -10.27
C PRO A 8 6.50 2.23 -9.49
N ASP A 9 5.64 3.20 -9.79
CA ASP A 9 5.69 4.56 -9.21
C ASP A 9 5.66 4.59 -7.67
N TRP A 10 5.03 3.60 -7.02
CA TRP A 10 5.00 3.49 -5.56
C TRP A 10 6.38 3.18 -4.95
N ALA A 11 7.30 2.60 -5.72
CA ALA A 11 8.66 2.30 -5.27
C ALA A 11 9.57 3.54 -5.23
N VAL A 12 9.04 4.72 -5.56
CA VAL A 12 9.71 6.02 -5.38
C VAL A 12 9.42 6.61 -4.00
N ALA A 13 8.29 6.24 -3.38
CA ALA A 13 7.93 6.69 -2.04
C ALA A 13 8.60 5.79 -0.98
N THR A 14 9.50 6.36 -0.17
CA THR A 14 10.09 5.64 0.96
C THR A 14 9.02 5.42 2.03
N LEU A 15 8.57 4.18 2.20
CA LEU A 15 7.69 3.76 3.29
C LEU A 15 8.53 3.35 4.50
N ARG A 16 8.40 4.06 5.62
CA ARG A 16 8.97 3.68 6.92
C ARG A 16 7.86 3.28 7.87
N LEU A 17 8.05 2.17 8.57
CA LEU A 17 7.15 1.66 9.59
C LEU A 17 7.93 1.45 10.88
N ASP A 18 7.34 1.82 12.01
CA ASP A 18 7.85 1.47 13.34
C ASP A 18 6.92 0.42 13.99
N PRO A 19 7.34 -0.85 14.06
CA PRO A 19 6.50 -1.92 14.60
C PRO A 19 6.04 -1.71 16.05
N ALA A 20 6.75 -0.89 16.84
CA ALA A 20 6.40 -0.61 18.23
C ALA A 20 5.38 0.52 18.39
N ARG A 21 5.02 1.22 17.31
CA ARG A 21 4.22 2.44 17.36
C ARG A 21 2.98 2.40 16.47
N PHE A 22 2.14 1.39 16.64
CA PHE A 22 0.82 1.37 16.00
C PHE A 22 -0.22 2.23 16.75
N PRO A 23 -1.23 2.79 16.06
CA PRO A 23 -1.48 2.71 14.62
C PRO A 23 -0.62 3.69 13.80
N GLN A 24 -0.30 3.32 12.56
CA GLN A 24 0.43 4.17 11.60
C GLN A 24 -0.35 4.31 10.31
N GLN A 25 -0.39 5.52 9.77
CA GLN A 25 -1.07 5.81 8.51
C GLN A 25 -0.08 6.31 7.47
N VAL A 26 -0.18 5.76 6.26
CA VAL A 26 0.57 6.21 5.09
C VAL A 26 -0.43 6.52 3.98
N THR A 27 -0.20 7.64 3.30
CA THR A 27 -0.95 8.01 2.11
C THR A 27 -0.03 8.01 0.92
N TYR A 28 -0.44 7.40 -0.19
CA TYR A 28 0.24 7.50 -1.48
C TYR A 28 -0.76 7.90 -2.57
N GLY A 29 -0.38 8.89 -3.36
CA GLY A 29 -1.13 9.38 -4.51
C GLY A 29 -0.31 9.24 -5.79
N LYS A 30 -0.99 9.13 -6.94
CA LYS A 30 -0.32 9.18 -8.25
C LYS A 30 -0.27 10.64 -8.68
N GLY A 31 0.90 11.15 -9.06
CA GLY A 31 0.96 12.36 -9.89
C GLY A 31 0.09 12.17 -11.14
N ASN A 32 -0.58 13.23 -11.61
CA ASN A 32 -1.62 13.24 -12.66
C ASN A 32 -3.02 12.71 -12.26
N GLY A 33 -3.50 13.04 -11.06
CA GLY A 33 -4.94 12.97 -10.74
C GLY A 33 -5.49 11.58 -10.40
N ALA A 34 -4.64 10.61 -10.03
CA ALA A 34 -5.17 9.41 -9.39
C ALA A 34 -5.45 9.68 -7.92
N THR A 35 -6.53 9.09 -7.43
CA THR A 35 -7.03 9.27 -6.08
C THR A 35 -6.06 8.72 -5.03
N ASP A 36 -5.87 9.53 -3.99
CA ASP A 36 -5.05 9.18 -2.83
C ASP A 36 -5.55 7.88 -2.20
N VAL A 37 -4.58 6.99 -1.96
CA VAL A 37 -4.79 5.75 -1.23
C VAL A 37 -4.24 5.93 0.16
N ALA A 38 -5.09 5.82 1.17
CA ALA A 38 -4.71 5.83 2.56
C ALA A 38 -4.66 4.39 3.07
N VAL A 39 -3.54 4.01 3.67
CA VAL A 39 -3.36 2.73 4.34
C VAL A 39 -3.09 2.99 5.82
N THR A 40 -3.90 2.40 6.69
CA THR A 40 -3.70 2.40 8.13
C THR A 40 -3.28 1.00 8.55
N LEU A 41 -2.16 0.90 9.26
CA LEU A 41 -1.63 -0.32 9.84
C LEU A 41 -1.81 -0.25 11.36
N ASP A 42 -2.32 -1.32 11.95
CA ASP A 42 -2.43 -1.50 13.38
C ASP A 42 -2.07 -2.94 13.79
N GLU A 43 -2.12 -3.24 15.09
CA GLU A 43 -1.85 -4.58 15.62
C GLU A 43 -2.82 -5.66 15.12
N ARG A 44 -4.02 -5.26 14.66
CA ARG A 44 -5.08 -6.16 14.18
C ARG A 44 -4.94 -6.44 12.69
N GLY A 45 -4.25 -5.58 11.93
CA GLY A 45 -3.97 -5.76 10.52
C GLY A 45 -3.82 -4.45 9.75
N ALA A 46 -4.43 -4.37 8.56
CA ALA A 46 -4.34 -3.24 7.67
C ALA A 46 -5.71 -2.83 7.13
N VAL A 47 -5.95 -1.53 7.03
CA VAL A 47 -7.14 -0.97 6.39
C VAL A 47 -6.70 -0.04 5.26
N LEU A 48 -7.16 -0.33 4.05
CA LEU A 48 -6.97 0.51 2.87
C LEU A 48 -8.26 1.29 2.58
N ARG A 49 -8.11 2.58 2.30
CA ARG A 49 -9.18 3.48 1.86
C ARG A 49 -8.77 4.22 0.60
N LYS A 50 -9.67 4.29 -0.38
CA LYS A 50 -9.45 4.99 -1.65
C LYS A 50 -10.79 5.42 -2.24
N VAL A 51 -10.85 6.57 -2.91
CA VAL A 51 -11.99 6.89 -3.79
C VAL A 51 -11.73 6.33 -5.19
N LEU A 52 -12.66 5.58 -5.77
CA LEU A 52 -12.48 5.03 -7.11
C LEU A 52 -12.59 6.14 -8.16
N SER A 53 -11.56 6.34 -8.97
CA SER A 53 -11.49 7.46 -9.93
C SER A 53 -12.59 7.43 -11.00
N SER A 54 -13.06 6.24 -11.40
CA SER A 54 -14.10 6.11 -12.43
C SER A 54 -15.53 6.33 -11.90
N SER A 55 -15.80 6.03 -10.63
CA SER A 55 -17.17 6.07 -10.08
C SER A 55 -17.35 7.11 -8.97
N GLY A 56 -16.27 7.67 -8.43
CA GLY A 56 -16.31 8.55 -7.27
C GLY A 56 -16.67 7.86 -5.95
N LEU A 57 -16.87 6.53 -5.96
CA LEU A 57 -17.32 5.81 -4.77
C LEU A 57 -16.15 5.52 -3.82
N PRO A 58 -16.38 5.59 -2.49
CA PRO A 58 -15.39 5.19 -1.51
C PRO A 58 -15.25 3.66 -1.48
N LEU A 59 -14.02 3.19 -1.63
CA LEU A 59 -13.60 1.83 -1.36
C LEU A 59 -12.92 1.77 0.01
N SER A 60 -13.35 0.83 0.83
CA SER A 60 -12.70 0.48 2.10
C SER A 60 -12.48 -1.02 2.16
N PHE A 61 -11.26 -1.45 2.47
CA PHE A 61 -10.91 -2.86 2.54
C PHE A 61 -10.03 -3.12 3.76
N ALA A 62 -10.47 -4.03 4.63
CA ALA A 62 -9.77 -4.40 5.84
C ALA A 62 -9.21 -5.83 5.74
N LEU A 63 -7.93 -5.98 6.03
CA LEU A 63 -7.22 -7.24 6.08
C LEU A 63 -6.75 -7.52 7.52
N PRO A 64 -7.19 -8.61 8.16
CA PRO A 64 -6.69 -8.97 9.48
C PRO A 64 -5.24 -9.46 9.41
N ALA A 65 -4.48 -9.36 10.50
CA ALA A 65 -3.09 -9.79 10.59
C ALA A 65 -2.87 -11.24 10.13
N ARG A 66 -3.84 -12.12 10.42
CA ARG A 66 -3.83 -13.54 9.98
C ARG A 66 -3.85 -13.72 8.46
N ALA A 67 -4.36 -12.75 7.70
CA ALA A 67 -4.33 -12.79 6.23
C ALA A 67 -2.90 -12.69 5.69
N PHE A 68 -1.96 -12.21 6.50
CA PHE A 68 -0.54 -12.12 6.17
C PHE A 68 0.27 -13.31 6.73
N LYS A 69 -0.37 -14.29 7.39
CA LYS A 69 0.33 -15.48 7.90
C LYS A 69 0.92 -16.27 6.74
N GLY A 70 2.23 -16.54 6.80
CA GLY A 70 2.94 -17.25 5.72
C GLY A 70 3.37 -16.35 4.57
N VAL A 71 3.09 -15.04 4.63
CA VAL A 71 3.64 -14.08 3.69
C VAL A 71 5.11 -13.82 4.04
N ALA A 72 6.02 -14.45 3.30
CA ALA A 72 7.42 -14.06 3.28
C ALA A 72 7.58 -12.86 2.32
N ALA A 73 7.20 -11.66 2.76
CA ALA A 73 7.36 -10.47 1.94
C ALA A 73 8.85 -10.08 1.89
N ARG A 74 9.48 -10.26 0.72
CA ARG A 74 10.74 -9.61 0.39
C ARG A 74 10.39 -8.32 -0.36
N ALA A 75 10.61 -7.16 0.24
CA ALA A 75 10.63 -5.90 -0.49
C ALA A 75 11.95 -5.88 -1.27
N ILE A 76 11.92 -6.30 -2.53
CA ILE A 76 13.11 -6.29 -3.40
C ILE A 76 13.01 -5.10 -4.32
N ASP A 77 13.90 -4.12 -4.12
CA ASP A 77 14.35 -3.28 -5.22
C ASP A 77 15.23 -4.17 -6.10
N HIS A 78 14.72 -4.56 -7.26
CA HIS A 78 15.53 -5.20 -8.31
C HIS A 78 15.71 -4.15 -9.40
N GLY A 79 16.96 -3.70 -9.57
CA GLY A 79 17.38 -2.84 -10.67
C GLY A 79 17.17 -3.46 -12.05
#